data_AF-A0A354ICX9-F1
#
_entry.id   AF-A0A354ICX9-F1
#
_cell.length_a   1.000
_cell.length_b   1.000
_cell.length_c   1.000
_cell.angle_alpha   90.00
_cell.angle_beta   90.00
_cell.angle_gamma   90.00
#
_symmetry.space_group_name_H-M   'P 1'
#
loop_
_entity.id
_entity.type
_entity.pdbx_description
1 polymer ?
#
loop_
_entity_poly.entity_id
_entity_poly.type
_entity_poly.pdbx_seq_one_letter_code
_entity_poly.pdbx_strand_id
1 'polypeptide(L)'
;YLDVHEKYHGPHGLVAGTTGSGKSETLQTYILSLAVNYSPDDVGFFIIDYKGGGMANLFEGLPHMIGQISNLSGNQVKRAMISIKSENRRRQRVF
;
A
#
# COMPACT_ATOMS: atom_id res chain seq x y z
N TYR A 1 -6.05 5.19 -17.86
CA TYR A 1 -6.71 5.52 -16.58
C TYR A 1 -6.84 4.22 -15.79
N LEU A 2 -6.38 4.18 -14.53
CA LEU A 2 -6.45 2.99 -13.67
C LEU A 2 -7.50 3.21 -12.59
N ASP A 3 -8.56 2.40 -12.64
CA ASP A 3 -9.70 2.43 -11.72
C ASP A 3 -9.81 1.12 -10.93
N VAL A 4 -9.51 1.15 -9.65
CA VAL A 4 -9.51 -0.04 -8.76
C VAL A 4 -10.86 -0.31 -8.11
N HIS A 5 -11.92 0.37 -8.55
CA HIS A 5 -13.26 0.09 -8.06
C HIS A 5 -13.74 -1.29 -8.56
N GLU A 6 -14.51 -1.99 -7.72
CA GLU A 6 -14.94 -3.39 -7.94
C GLU A 6 -15.71 -3.60 -9.26
N LYS A 7 -16.40 -2.55 -9.74
CA LYS A 7 -17.16 -2.54 -10.99
C LYS A 7 -16.32 -2.24 -12.25
N TYR A 8 -15.04 -1.92 -12.08
CA TYR A 8 -14.14 -1.54 -13.18
C TYR A 8 -12.97 -2.52 -13.26
N HIS A 9 -11.73 -2.11 -12.96
CA HIS A 9 -10.58 -3.02 -13.06
C HIS A 9 -10.41 -3.93 -11.83
N GLY A 10 -11.24 -3.75 -10.80
CA GLY A 10 -11.27 -4.60 -9.61
C GLY A 10 -10.32 -4.13 -8.50
N PRO A 11 -10.52 -4.64 -7.27
CA PRO A 11 -9.87 -4.13 -6.06
C PRO A 11 -8.42 -4.58 -5.89
N HIS A 12 -7.92 -5.47 -6.75
CA HIS A 12 -6.60 -6.09 -6.66
C HIS A 12 -5.91 -6.06 -8.03
N GLY A 13 -4.62 -5.71 -8.03
CA GLY A 13 -3.83 -5.62 -9.26
C GLY A 13 -2.42 -6.16 -9.08
N LEU A 14 -1.78 -6.51 -10.21
CA LEU A 14 -0.40 -6.96 -10.29
C LEU A 14 0.40 -5.99 -11.17
N VAL A 15 1.54 -5.50 -10.66
CA VAL A 15 2.50 -4.73 -11.44
C VAL A 15 3.81 -5.52 -11.51
N ALA A 16 4.21 -5.89 -12.72
CA ALA A 16 5.42 -6.67 -12.98
C ALA A 16 6.38 -5.91 -13.90
N GLY A 17 7.68 -6.06 -13.65
CA GLY A 17 8.72 -5.41 -14.45
C GLY A 17 10.12 -5.79 -13.95
N THR A 18 11.08 -5.87 -14.87
CA THR A 18 12.49 -6.11 -14.57
C THR A 18 13.15 -4.88 -13.91
N THR A 19 14.34 -5.02 -13.36
CA THR A 19 15.12 -3.88 -12.86
C THR A 19 15.30 -2.84 -13.97
N GLY A 20 15.05 -1.57 -13.67
CA GLY A 20 15.14 -0.47 -14.64
C GLY A 20 13.90 -0.24 -15.50
N SER A 21 12.86 -1.08 -15.39
CA SER A 21 11.61 -0.92 -16.17
C SER A 21 10.67 0.20 -15.69
N GLY A 22 10.99 0.90 -14.60
CA GLY A 22 10.13 1.95 -14.03
C GLY A 22 8.98 1.43 -13.15
N LYS A 23 9.00 0.15 -12.75
CA LYS A 23 7.98 -0.43 -11.85
C LYS A 23 7.82 0.36 -10.54
N SER A 24 8.94 0.74 -9.91
CA SER A 24 8.90 1.43 -8.62
C SER A 24 8.34 2.83 -8.77
N GLU A 25 8.80 3.57 -9.78
CA GLU A 25 8.36 4.90 -10.16
C GLU A 25 6.87 4.90 -10.51
N THR A 26 6.38 3.87 -11.19
CA THR A 26 4.96 3.71 -11.52
C THR A 26 4.11 3.54 -10.27
N LEU A 27 4.52 2.66 -9.34
CA LEU A 27 3.80 2.47 -8.07
C LEU A 27 3.82 3.73 -7.20
N GLN A 28 4.95 4.44 -7.16
CA GLN A 28 5.08 5.69 -6.41
C GLN A 28 4.18 6.79 -6.98
N THR A 29 4.19 6.95 -8.31
CA THR A 29 3.32 7.90 -9.01
C THR A 29 1.85 7.60 -8.75
N TYR A 30 1.48 6.32 -8.76
CA TYR A 30 0.11 5.91 -8.48
C TYR A 30 -0.32 6.23 -7.04
N ILE A 31 0.51 5.89 -6.04
CA ILE A 31 0.23 6.21 -4.63
C ILE A 31 0.10 7.72 -4.43
N LEU A 32 1.03 8.52 -4.98
CA LEU A 32 0.98 9.98 -4.87
C LEU A 32 -0.25 10.57 -5.58
N SER A 33 -0.61 10.05 -6.75
CA SER A 33 -1.83 10.45 -7.44
C SER A 33 -3.08 10.25 -6.57
N LEU A 34 -3.19 9.10 -5.89
CA LEU A 34 -4.27 8.87 -4.94
C LEU A 34 -4.22 9.85 -3.75
N ALA A 35 -3.03 10.07 -3.17
CA ALA A 35 -2.86 10.99 -2.03
C ALA A 35 -3.24 12.44 -2.36
N VAL A 36 -3.00 12.88 -3.60
CA VAL A 36 -3.35 14.24 -4.08
C VAL A 36 -4.85 14.38 -4.33
N ASN A 37 -5.53 13.32 -4.75
CA ASN A 37 -6.93 13.41 -5.17
C ASN A 37 -7.95 13.03 -4.07
N TYR A 38 -7.52 12.37 -2.99
CA TYR A 38 -8.42 11.86 -1.94
C TYR A 38 -7.93 12.24 -0.54
N SER A 39 -8.86 12.47 0.40
CA SER A 39 -8.52 12.77 1.80
C SER A 39 -7.89 11.55 2.48
N PRO A 40 -7.01 11.72 3.51
CA PRO A 40 -6.61 10.62 4.38
C PRO A 40 -7.79 9.92 5.09
N ASP A 41 -8.94 10.58 5.19
CA ASP A 41 -10.17 9.97 5.71
C ASP A 41 -10.84 9.02 4.71
N ASP A 42 -10.57 9.19 3.41
CA ASP A 42 -11.13 8.37 2.32
C ASP A 42 -10.21 7.21 1.96
N VAL A 43 -8.90 7.46 1.93
CA VAL A 43 -7.88 6.50 1.48
C VAL A 43 -6.69 6.50 2.44
N GLY A 44 -6.28 5.29 2.85
CA GLY A 44 -5.06 5.09 3.63
C GLY A 44 -4.15 4.03 3.03
N PHE A 45 -2.84 4.20 3.20
CA PHE A 45 -1.82 3.35 2.64
C PHE A 45 -1.10 2.55 3.73
N PHE A 46 -0.92 1.25 3.47
CA PHE A 46 -0.06 0.37 4.27
C PHE A 46 0.94 -0.30 3.33
N ILE A 47 2.21 0.08 3.42
CA ILE A 47 3.23 -0.34 2.44
C ILE A 47 4.06 -1.48 3.01
N ILE A 48 4.28 -2.51 2.20
CA ILE A 48 5.16 -3.64 2.52
C ILE A 48 6.28 -3.70 1.47
N ASP A 49 7.50 -3.34 1.87
CA ASP A 49 8.70 -3.38 1.03
C ASP A 49 9.63 -4.52 1.48
N TYR A 50 9.70 -5.56 0.64
CA TYR A 50 10.44 -6.78 0.95
C TYR A 50 11.96 -6.62 0.82
N LYS A 51 12.44 -5.78 -0.11
CA LYS A 51 13.88 -5.66 -0.41
C LYS A 51 14.57 -4.54 0.36
N GLY A 52 13.80 -3.75 1.13
CA GLY A 52 14.33 -2.60 1.86
C GLY A 52 14.83 -1.50 0.92
N GLY A 53 14.24 -1.37 -0.28
CA GLY A 53 14.64 -0.43 -1.31
C GLY A 53 14.25 1.02 -1.02
N GLY A 54 13.83 1.33 0.20
CA GLY A 54 13.49 2.68 0.65
C GLY A 54 12.18 3.22 0.08
N MET A 55 11.41 2.42 -0.69
CA MET A 55 10.17 2.89 -1.32
C MET A 55 9.18 3.39 -0.26
N ALA A 56 9.08 2.69 0.86
CA ALA A 56 8.14 3.05 1.91
C ALA A 56 8.54 4.36 2.65
N ASN A 57 9.86 4.63 2.78
CA ASN A 57 10.38 5.85 3.40
C ASN A 57 10.06 7.11 2.58
N LEU A 58 9.84 6.98 1.26
CA LEU A 58 9.47 8.12 0.41
C LEU A 58 8.13 8.76 0.80
N PHE A 59 7.30 8.03 1.54
CA PHE A 59 5.98 8.47 1.97
C PHE A 59 5.96 8.87 3.44
N GLU A 60 7.13 8.92 4.10
CA GLU A 60 7.23 9.35 5.49
C GLU A 60 6.67 10.79 5.63
N GLY A 61 5.72 10.96 6.55
CA GLY A 61 5.03 12.24 6.77
C GLY A 61 3.77 12.46 5.93
N LEU A 62 3.42 11.58 4.99
CA LEU A 62 2.10 11.65 4.34
C LEU A 62 0.99 11.29 5.33
N PRO A 63 -0.08 12.12 5.47
CA PRO A 63 -1.15 11.86 6.42
C PRO A 63 -1.95 10.58 6.10
N HIS A 64 -1.92 10.13 4.84
CA HIS A 64 -2.54 8.88 4.40
C HIS A 64 -1.80 7.62 4.86
N MET A 65 -0.57 7.73 5.34
CA MET A 65 0.22 6.56 5.74
C MET A 65 -0.25 6.01 7.09
N ILE A 66 -0.85 4.82 7.06
CA ILE A 66 -1.29 4.07 8.26
C ILE A 66 -0.11 3.30 8.87
N GLY A 67 0.83 2.88 8.02
CA GLY A 67 2.03 2.17 8.46
C GLY A 67 2.86 1.66 7.31
N GLN A 68 4.08 1.26 7.63
CA GLN A 68 4.99 0.64 6.67
C GLN A 68 5.74 -0.51 7.32
N ILE A 69 6.10 -1.49 6.50
CA ILE A 69 7.01 -2.55 6.89
C ILE A 69 8.04 -2.71 5.79
N SER A 70 9.29 -2.47 6.15
CA SER A 70 10.44 -2.63 5.29
C SER A 70 11.37 -3.72 5.83
N ASN A 71 12.26 -4.21 4.97
CA ASN A 71 13.33 -5.14 5.33
C ASN A 71 12.83 -6.34 6.14
N LEU A 72 11.80 -6.99 5.60
CA LEU A 72 11.03 -8.03 6.28
C LEU A 72 11.91 -9.20 6.72
N SER A 73 12.33 -9.18 7.99
CA SER A 73 12.76 -10.38 8.70
C SER A 73 11.52 -11.20 9.06
N GLY A 74 11.61 -12.53 9.09
CA GLY A 74 10.44 -13.43 9.14
C GLY A 74 9.41 -13.11 10.25
N ASN A 75 9.86 -12.63 11.42
CA ASN A 75 8.97 -12.27 12.53
C ASN A 75 8.14 -10.99 12.27
N GLN A 76 8.63 -10.06 11.45
CA GLN A 76 7.90 -8.83 11.11
C GLN A 76 6.75 -9.09 10.14
N VAL A 77 6.93 -10.00 9.16
CA VAL A 77 5.85 -10.42 8.24
C VAL A 77 4.68 -10.98 9.03
N LYS A 78 4.96 -11.87 9.99
CA LYS A 78 3.91 -12.51 10.79
C LYS A 78 3.10 -11.49 11.59
N ARG A 79 3.76 -10.50 12.20
CA ARG A 79 3.08 -9.41 12.91
C ARG A 79 2.25 -8.54 11.97
N ALA A 80 2.77 -8.20 10.79
CA ALA A 80 2.04 -7.49 9.74
C ALA A 80 0.70 -8.16 9.42
N MET A 81 0.77 -9.47 9.14
CA MET A 81 -0.39 -10.25 8.75
C MET A 81 -1.42 -10.36 9.87
N ILE A 82 -0.96 -10.42 11.13
CA ILE A 82 -1.86 -10.37 12.29
C ILE A 82 -2.57 -9.02 12.34
N SER A 83 -1.85 -7.90 12.21
CA SER A 83 -2.43 -6.55 12.25
C SER A 83 -3.44 -6.30 11.13
N ILE A 84 -3.11 -6.70 9.89
CA ILE A 84 -4.01 -6.59 8.74
C ILE A 84 -5.29 -7.41 8.97
N LYS A 85 -5.15 -8.64 9.48
CA LYS A 85 -6.31 -9.49 9.81
C LYS A 85 -7.17 -8.89 10.92
N SER A 86 -6.56 -8.31 11.96
CA SER A 86 -7.32 -7.66 13.03
C SER A 86 -8.08 -6.43 12.55
N GLU A 87 -7.48 -5.64 11.66
CA GLU A 87 -8.13 -4.47 11.07
C GLU A 87 -9.30 -4.88 10.17
N ASN A 88 -9.12 -5.93 9.36
CA ASN A 88 -10.22 -6.48 8.55
C ASN A 88 -11.40 -6.94 9.43
N ARG A 89 -11.12 -7.69 10.51
CA ARG A 89 -12.15 -8.09 11.50
C ARG A 89 -12.78 -6.92 12.26
N ARG A 90 -12.05 -5.82 12.46
CA ARG A 90 -12.60 -4.61 13.08
C ARG A 90 -13.63 -3.99 12.14
N ARG A 91 -13.28 -3.82 10.86
CA ARG A 91 -14.19 -3.25 9.85
C ARG A 91 -15.45 -4.10 9.65
N GLN A 92 -15.31 -5.42 9.56
CA GLN A 92 -16.44 -6.36 9.48
C GLN A 92 -17.41 -6.32 10.67
N ARG A 93 -17.05 -5.69 11.79
CA ARG A 93 -17.93 -5.55 12.97
C ARG A 93 -18.64 -4.20 13.01
N VAL A 94 -18.13 -3.22 12.27
CA VAL A 94 -18.67 -1.85 12.23
C VAL A 94 -19.61 -1.66 11.04
N PHE A 95 -19.42 -2.45 9.98
CA PHE A 95 -20.24 -2.51 8.78
C PHE A 95 -20.82 -3.92 8.62
#